data_AF-A0A0J1GG23-F1
#
_entry.id   AF-A0A0J1GG23-F1
#
_cell.length_a   1.000
_cell.length_b   1.000
_cell.length_c   1.000
_cell.angle_alpha   90.00
_cell.angle_beta   90.00
_cell.angle_gamma   90.00
#
_symmetry.space_group_name_H-M   'P 1'
#
loop_
_entity.id
_entity.type
_entity.pdbx_description
1 polymer ?
#
loop_
_entity_poly.entity_id
_entity_poly.type
_entity_poly.pdbx_seq_one_letter_code
_entity_poly.pdbx_strand_id
1 'polypeptide(L)' 'MRYRHYKGGVYELVCEAVIEADHTPVIVYRGEDGRTWVRPKDAFFETVEVDGACVPRFALMSAPALP' A
#
# COMPACT_ATOMS: atom_id res chain seq x y z
N MET A 1 1.07 9.50 3.30
CA MET A 1 0.50 9.37 1.92
C MET A 1 -0.71 8.43 1.99
N ARG A 2 -1.78 8.68 1.24
CA ARG A 2 -3.00 7.83 1.26
C ARG A 2 -3.07 6.96 0.01
N TYR A 3 -3.40 5.70 0.19
CA TYR A 3 -3.53 4.70 -0.85
C TYR A 3 -4.94 4.09 -0.82
N ARG A 4 -5.50 3.79 -1.98
CA ARG A 4 -6.73 3.03 -2.15
C ARG A 4 -6.39 1.63 -2.61
N HIS A 5 -6.77 0.64 -1.82
CA HIS A 5 -6.71 -0.74 -2.24
C HIS A 5 -7.72 -0.98 -3.38
N TYR A 6 -7.42 -1.86 -4.35
CA TYR A 6 -8.33 -2.15 -5.46
C TYR A 6 -9.72 -2.66 -4.99
N LYS A 7 -9.82 -3.24 -3.78
CA LYS A 7 -11.09 -3.62 -3.14
C LYS A 7 -11.87 -2.45 -2.49
N GLY A 8 -11.41 -1.21 -2.65
CA GLY A 8 -12.07 0.01 -2.21
C GLY A 8 -11.54 0.62 -0.90
N GLY A 9 -10.95 -0.17 -0.01
CA GLY A 9 -10.45 0.31 1.29
C GLY A 9 -9.35 1.37 1.18
N VAL A 10 -9.39 2.37 2.06
CA VAL A 10 -8.40 3.46 2.12
C VAL A 10 -7.43 3.21 3.27
N TYR A 11 -6.15 3.42 2.97
CA TYR A 11 -5.05 3.17 3.89
C TYR A 11 -4.05 4.32 3.87
N GLU A 12 -3.54 4.67 5.04
CA GLU A 12 -2.46 5.63 5.20
C GLU A 12 -1.12 4.91 5.34
N LEU A 13 -0.14 5.27 4.51
CA LEU A 13 1.24 4.85 4.66
C LEU A 13 1.83 5.48 5.93
N VAL A 14 2.25 4.66 6.88
CA VAL A 14 2.88 5.09 8.12
C VAL A 14 4.39 5.20 7.92
N CYS A 15 5.04 4.10 7.54
CA CYS A 15 6.47 4.07 7.24
C CYS A 15 6.85 2.83 6.42
N GLU A 16 8.06 2.87 5.87
CA GLU A 16 8.78 1.67 5.44
C GLU A 16 9.59 1.13 6.62
N ALA A 17 9.66 -0.19 6.75
CA ALA A 17 10.46 -0.87 7.75
C ALA A 17 11.14 -2.11 7.14
N VAL A 18 11.95 -2.79 7.93
CA VAL A 18 12.66 -4.01 7.52
C VAL A 18 12.38 -5.08 8.57
N ILE A 19 11.97 -6.27 8.13
CA ILE A 19 11.83 -7.42 9.02
C ILE A 19 13.23 -7.84 9.49
N GLU A 20 13.47 -7.90 10.79
CA GLU A 20 14.80 -8.23 11.34
C GLU A 20 15.24 -9.67 11.02
N ALA A 21 14.29 -10.62 11.03
CA ALA A 21 14.58 -12.04 10.85
C ALA A 21 15.17 -12.39 9.47
N ASP A 22 14.76 -11.69 8.41
CA ASP A 22 15.13 -12.02 7.02
C ASP A 22 15.49 -10.80 6.17
N HIS A 23 15.50 -9.61 6.75
CA HIS A 23 15.78 -8.34 6.10
C HIS A 23 14.80 -7.96 4.96
N THR A 24 13.60 -8.56 4.94
CA THR A 24 12.59 -8.23 3.93
C THR A 24 12.07 -6.79 4.13
N PRO A 25 12.11 -5.93 3.10
CA PRO A 25 11.49 -4.61 3.15
C PRO A 25 9.97 -4.73 3.24
N VAL A 26 9.36 -3.99 4.15
CA VAL A 26 7.92 -3.99 4.39
C VAL A 26 7.35 -2.58 4.45
N ILE A 27 6.06 -2.48 4.15
CA ILE A 27 5.27 -1.28 4.33
C ILE A 27 4.37 -1.46 5.55
N VAL A 28 4.45 -0.49 6.46
CA VAL A 28 3.54 -0.33 7.59
C VAL A 28 2.50 0.71 7.23
N TYR A 29 1.23 0.35 7.35
CA TYR A 29 0.11 1.21 6.93
C TYR A 29 -1.09 1.04 7.85
N ARG A 30 -1.96 2.04 7.91
CA ARG A 30 -3.11 2.10 8.80
C ARG A 30 -4.41 2.20 8.03
N GLY A 31 -5.39 1.38 8.39
CA GLY A 31 -6.74 1.47 7.83
C GLY A 31 -7.57 2.58 8.49
N GLU A 32 -8.70 2.92 7.88
CA GLU A 32 -9.68 3.84 8.46
C GLU A 32 -10.29 3.32 9.78
N ASP A 33 -10.24 2.00 10.00
CA ASP A 33 -10.63 1.34 11.26
C ASP A 33 -9.60 1.51 12.39
N GLY A 34 -8.50 2.23 12.13
CA GLY A 34 -7.41 2.45 13.09
C GLY A 34 -6.44 1.28 13.24
N ARG A 35 -6.69 0.14 12.58
CA ARG A 35 -5.78 -1.01 12.63
C ARG A 35 -4.53 -0.75 11.81
N THR A 36 -3.39 -1.20 12.35
CA THR A 36 -2.10 -1.13 11.65
C THR A 36 -1.77 -2.50 11.06
N TRP A 37 -1.34 -2.49 9.82
CA TRP A 37 -1.02 -3.67 9.02
C TRP A 37 0.42 -3.58 8.53
N VAL A 38 1.01 -4.75 8.25
CA VAL A 38 2.33 -4.89 7.65
C VAL A 38 2.23 -5.77 6.41
N ARG A 39 2.98 -5.43 5.35
CA ARG A 39 3.04 -6.23 4.12
C ARG A 39 4.40 -6.08 3.45
N PRO A 40 4.92 -7.11 2.76
CA PRO A 40 6.11 -6.95 1.92
C PRO A 40 5.96 -5.77 0.95
N LYS A 41 7.04 -5.00 0.80
CA LYS A 41 7.06 -3.77 0.00
C LYS A 41 6.68 -4.05 -1.46
N ASP A 42 7.26 -5.08 -2.05
CA ASP A 42 6.98 -5.47 -3.43
C ASP A 42 5.51 -5.83 -3.60
N ALA A 43 4.94 -6.60 -2.66
CA ALA A 43 3.53 -6.97 -2.69
C ALA A 43 2.59 -5.78 -2.45
N PHE A 44 3.03 -4.73 -1.76
CA PHE A 44 2.25 -3.50 -1.57
C PHE A 44 2.19 -2.68 -2.87
N PHE A 45 3.31 -2.53 -3.58
CA PHE A 45 3.39 -1.77 -4.83
C PHE A 45 3.12 -2.61 -6.10
N GLU A 46 2.83 -3.89 -5.93
CA GLU A 46 2.50 -4.81 -7.01
C GLU A 46 1.27 -4.38 -7.80
N THR A 47 1.28 -4.66 -9.10
CA THR A 47 0.11 -4.60 -9.99
C THR A 47 -0.58 -5.96 -10.01
N VAL A 48 -1.89 -5.99 -9.81
CA VAL A 48 -2.71 -7.21 -9.80
C VAL A 48 -3.70 -7.20 -10.96
N GLU A 49 -4.03 -8.40 -11.46
CA GLU A 49 -5.11 -8.57 -12.44
C GLU A 49 -6.46 -8.63 -11.71
N VAL A 50 -7.37 -7.73 -12.06
CA VAL A 50 -8.73 -7.63 -11.53
C VAL A 50 -9.67 -7.41 -12.70
N ASP A 51 -10.62 -8.32 -12.91
CA ASP A 51 -11.59 -8.26 -14.01
C ASP A 51 -10.94 -8.07 -15.40
N GLY A 52 -9.79 -8.72 -15.64
CA GLY A 52 -9.02 -8.64 -16.88
C GLY A 52 -8.21 -7.34 -17.06
N ALA A 53 -8.15 -6.48 -16.05
CA ALA A 53 -7.35 -5.27 -16.03
C ALA A 53 -6.19 -5.37 -15.02
N CYS A 54 -4.98 -4.97 -15.44
CA CYS A 54 -3.84 -4.83 -14.55
C CYS A 54 -3.89 -3.50 -13.82
N VAL A 55 -4.14 -3.52 -12.51
CA VAL A 55 -4.29 -2.33 -11.65
C VAL A 55 -3.32 -2.37 -10.46
N PRO A 56 -2.83 -1.23 -9.96
CA PRO A 56 -2.04 -1.21 -8.73
C PRO A 56 -2.84 -1.81 -7.58
N ARG A 57 -2.23 -2.71 -6.80
CA ARG A 57 -2.88 -3.27 -5.60
C ARG A 57 -3.31 -2.15 -4.66
N PHE A 58 -2.42 -1.17 -4.46
CA PHE A 58 -2.65 0.05 -3.71
C PHE A 58 -2.33 1.26 -4.61
N ALA A 59 -3.36 1.97 -5.05
CA ALA A 59 -3.22 3.18 -5.87
C ALA A 59 -3.08 4.42 -4.99
N LEU A 60 -2.08 5.28 -5.24
CA LEU A 60 -1.91 6.55 -4.52
C LEU A 60 -3.11 7.48 -4.80
N MET A 61 -3.75 8.00 -3.75
CA MET A 61 -4.99 8.77 -3.86
C MET A 61 -4.80 10.25 -4.21
N SER A 62 -3.57 10.76 -4.17
CA SER A 62 -3.20 12.06 -4.75
C SER A 62 -1.67 12.13 -4.80
N ALA A 63 -1.12 12.43 -5.97
CA ALA A 63 0.10 13.22 -5.99
C ALA A 63 -0.30 14.68 -5.69
N PRO A 64 0.52 15.49 -5.01
CA PRO A 64 0.32 16.94 -5.09
C PRO A 64 0.32 17.33 -6.56
N ALA A 65 -0.68 18.11 -7.00
CA ALA A 65 -0.57 18.82 -8.27
C ALA A 65 0.69 19.68 -8.17
N LEU A 66 1.67 19.48 -9.06
CA LEU A 66 2.75 20.45 -9.21
C LEU A 66 2.08 21.77 -9.64
N PRO A 67 2.41 22.91 -9.00
CA PRO A 67 1.92 24.22 -9.43
C PRO A 67 2.38 24.58 -10.84
#